data_AF-A0A196P198-F1
#
_entry.id   AF-A0A196P198-F1
#
_cell.length_a   1.000
_cell.length_b   1.000
_cell.length_c   1.000
_cell.angle_alpha   90.00
_cell.angle_beta   90.00
_cell.angle_gamma   90.00
#
_symmetry.space_group_name_H-M   'P 1'
#
loop_
_entity.id
_entity.type
_entity.pdbx_description
1 polymer ?
#
loop_
_entity_poly.entity_id
_entity_poly.type
_entity_poly.pdbx_seq_one_letter_code
_entity_poly.pdbx_strand_id
1 'polypeptide(L)'
;MLKSLSKSCIVLAALTAISMPLHAANAQQTRMVVRNDVFNTGNIVVPKGYYPPAGSCRLWYPDRTASAQPAIGSCDVVVPLGAVLLLG
;
A
#
# COMPACT_ATOMS: atom_id res chain seq x y z
N MET A 1 -72.10 -10.19 17.57
CA MET A 1 -71.61 -11.59 17.49
C MET A 1 -70.57 -11.69 16.36
N LEU A 2 -69.62 -12.64 16.50
CA LEU A 2 -68.38 -12.89 15.72
C LEU A 2 -67.16 -12.05 16.20
N LYS A 3 -66.37 -12.58 17.15
CA LYS A 3 -65.19 -13.49 17.00
C LYS A 3 -64.02 -12.78 16.28
N SER A 4 -62.97 -12.34 16.97
CA SER A 4 -61.89 -13.11 17.60
C SER A 4 -60.74 -13.42 16.63
N LEU A 5 -59.53 -13.02 17.05
CA LEU A 5 -58.20 -13.51 16.65
C LEU A 5 -57.73 -13.11 15.24
N SER A 6 -56.47 -12.87 14.94
CA SER A 6 -55.19 -12.88 15.67
C SER A 6 -54.11 -12.78 14.58
N LYS A 7 -52.87 -12.51 15.00
CA LYS A 7 -51.60 -12.82 14.32
C LYS A 7 -51.02 -11.71 13.45
N SER A 8 -50.13 -10.98 14.13
CA SER A 8 -48.75 -10.82 13.71
C SER A 8 -48.53 -10.39 12.27
N CYS A 9 -48.40 -9.08 12.08
CA CYS A 9 -47.42 -8.60 11.12
C CYS A 9 -46.05 -9.03 11.66
N ILE A 10 -45.63 -10.24 11.27
CA ILE A 10 -44.24 -10.65 11.33
C ILE A 10 -43.50 -9.58 10.52
N VAL A 11 -42.81 -8.70 11.24
CA VAL A 11 -41.86 -7.80 10.64
C VAL A 11 -40.85 -8.71 9.96
N LEU A 12 -40.93 -8.83 8.63
CA LEU A 12 -39.84 -9.36 7.84
C LEU A 12 -38.66 -8.41 8.06
N ALA A 13 -37.84 -8.72 9.08
CA ALA A 13 -36.47 -8.29 9.08
C ALA A 13 -35.80 -9.06 7.94
N ALA A 14 -35.92 -8.52 6.72
CA ALA A 14 -35.11 -8.94 5.60
C ALA A 14 -33.67 -8.86 6.09
N LEU A 15 -33.02 -10.03 6.19
CA LEU A 15 -31.60 -10.14 6.50
C LEU A 15 -30.86 -9.31 5.46
N THR A 16 -30.51 -8.08 5.81
CA THR A 16 -29.53 -7.32 5.08
C THR A 16 -28.22 -8.06 5.31
N ALA A 17 -27.85 -8.92 4.37
CA ALA A 17 -26.48 -9.36 4.25
C ALA A 17 -25.65 -8.08 4.12
N ILE A 18 -25.04 -7.64 5.21
CA ILE A 18 -24.13 -6.50 5.23
C ILE A 18 -22.93 -6.96 4.41
N SER A 19 -23.02 -6.70 3.11
CA SER A 19 -21.92 -6.84 2.16
C SER A 19 -20.88 -5.82 2.60
N MET A 20 -20.00 -6.21 3.52
CA MET A 20 -18.88 -5.37 3.92
C MET A 20 -18.04 -5.16 2.66
N PRO A 21 -17.83 -3.91 2.22
CA PRO A 21 -16.88 -3.68 1.15
C PRO A 21 -15.54 -4.22 1.64
N LEU A 22 -14.94 -5.11 0.83
CA LEU A 22 -13.55 -5.50 1.00
C LEU A 22 -12.77 -4.19 0.92
N HIS A 23 -12.41 -3.64 2.07
CA HIS A 23 -11.57 -2.46 2.11
C HIS A 23 -10.28 -2.92 1.48
N ALA A 24 -10.01 -2.49 0.24
CA ALA A 24 -8.67 -2.48 -0.27
C ALA A 24 -7.88 -1.68 0.77
N ALA A 25 -7.20 -2.39 1.66
CA ALA A 25 -6.33 -1.78 2.64
C ALA A 25 -5.35 -0.95 1.82
N ASN A 26 -5.56 0.36 1.79
CA ASN A 26 -4.57 1.28 1.29
C ASN A 26 -3.48 1.25 2.35
N ALA A 27 -2.62 0.23 2.25
CA ALA A 27 -1.33 0.24 2.91
C ALA A 27 -0.60 1.42 2.28
N GLN A 28 -0.82 2.61 2.84
CA GLN A 28 0.14 3.70 2.80
C GLN A 28 1.37 3.16 3.51
N GLN A 29 2.12 2.34 2.78
CA GLN A 29 3.37 1.79 3.19
C GLN A 29 4.22 3.01 3.50
N THR A 30 4.50 3.21 4.79
CA THR A 30 5.44 4.21 5.27
C THR A 30 6.78 3.86 4.65
N ARG A 31 7.03 4.43 3.48
CA ARG A 31 8.19 4.12 2.65
C ARG A 31 9.38 4.83 3.24
N MET A 32 10.14 4.12 4.06
CA MET A 32 11.39 4.60 4.61
C MET A 32 12.43 4.66 3.48
N VAL A 33 13.25 5.71 3.47
CA VAL A 33 14.28 5.93 2.45
C VAL A 33 15.56 6.37 3.15
N VAL A 34 16.67 5.71 2.84
CA VAL A 34 18.01 6.15 3.24
C VAL A 34 18.63 6.92 2.06
N ARG A 35 19.06 8.15 2.28
CA ARG A 35 19.52 9.06 1.22
C ARG A 35 21.04 9.18 1.20
N ASN A 36 21.66 8.99 0.04
CA ASN A 36 23.03 9.43 -0.25
C ASN A 36 23.08 10.28 -1.53
N ASP A 37 22.06 11.11 -1.71
CA ASP A 37 21.88 12.06 -2.80
C ASP A 37 21.97 13.49 -2.24
N VAL A 38 23.05 13.81 -1.54
CA VAL A 38 23.23 15.07 -0.78
C VAL A 38 22.99 16.37 -1.57
N PHE A 39 23.09 16.35 -2.90
CA PHE A 39 22.80 17.50 -3.76
C PHE A 39 21.34 17.59 -4.22
N ASN A 40 20.52 16.58 -3.92
CA ASN A 40 19.12 16.49 -4.31
C ASN A 40 18.21 16.71 -3.10
N THR A 41 17.71 17.94 -2.97
CA THR A 41 16.74 18.32 -1.94
C THR A 41 15.29 18.03 -2.34
N GLY A 42 15.08 17.50 -3.55
CA GLY A 42 13.75 17.21 -4.10
C GLY A 42 13.08 15.97 -3.50
N ASN A 43 11.77 15.88 -3.71
CA ASN A 43 11.03 14.65 -3.45
C ASN A 43 11.46 13.57 -4.44
N ILE A 44 11.67 12.36 -3.93
CA ILE A 44 11.95 11.19 -4.76
C ILE A 44 10.64 10.65 -5.30
N VAL A 45 10.52 10.64 -6.62
CA VAL A 45 9.37 10.05 -7.30
C VAL A 45 9.73 8.64 -7.73
N VAL A 46 9.12 7.66 -7.08
CA VAL A 46 9.24 6.25 -7.44
C VAL A 46 7.85 5.78 -7.88
N PRO A 47 7.68 5.30 -9.12
CA PRO A 47 6.39 4.83 -9.60
C PRO A 47 5.84 3.66 -8.77
N LYS A 48 4.51 3.54 -8.74
CA LYS A 48 3.85 2.40 -8.09
C LYS A 48 4.35 1.09 -8.71
N GLY A 49 4.61 0.09 -7.86
CA GLY A 49 5.13 -1.21 -8.27
C GLY A 49 6.67 -1.32 -8.32
N TYR A 50 7.40 -0.20 -8.16
CA TYR A 50 8.86 -0.23 -8.14
C TYR A 50 9.48 -0.26 -6.75
N TYR A 51 8.68 -0.06 -5.71
CA TYR A 51 9.11 -0.26 -4.34
C TYR A 51 9.34 -1.75 -4.05
N PRO A 52 10.38 -2.09 -3.27
CA PRO A 52 10.59 -3.46 -2.82
C PRO A 52 9.45 -3.93 -1.89
N PRO A 53 9.18 -5.25 -1.83
CA PRO A 53 8.30 -5.83 -0.82
C PRO A 53 8.91 -5.73 0.58
N ALA A 54 8.05 -5.87 1.60
CA ALA A 54 8.42 -5.83 3.01
C ALA A 54 9.62 -6.73 3.33
N GLY A 55 10.63 -6.17 4.00
CA GLY A 55 11.84 -6.89 4.40
C GLY A 55 12.92 -6.99 3.30
N SER A 56 12.75 -6.30 2.18
CA SER A 56 13.77 -6.19 1.14
C SER A 56 14.06 -4.74 0.78
N CYS A 57 15.19 -4.50 0.11
CA CYS A 57 15.63 -3.16 -0.25
C CYS A 57 15.92 -3.03 -1.74
N ARG A 58 15.92 -1.79 -2.22
CA ARG A 58 16.26 -1.48 -3.60
C ARG A 58 17.02 -0.18 -3.71
N LEU A 59 18.17 -0.20 -4.37
CA LEU A 59 18.85 1.03 -4.78
C LEU A 59 18.02 1.74 -5.85
N TRP A 60 17.82 3.04 -5.68
CA TRP A 60 17.08 3.89 -6.60
C TRP A 60 17.91 5.11 -6.97
N TYR A 61 18.04 5.32 -8.27
CA TYR A 61 18.78 6.43 -8.87
C TYR A 61 17.78 7.39 -9.53
N PRO A 62 17.56 8.59 -8.99
CA PRO A 62 16.55 9.52 -9.51
C PRO A 62 16.77 9.96 -10.96
N ASP A 63 17.99 9.86 -11.47
CA ASP A 63 18.39 10.18 -12.84
C ASP A 63 18.18 9.03 -13.83
N ARG A 64 17.75 7.85 -13.36
CA ARG A 64 17.50 6.67 -14.21
C ARG A 64 16.02 6.43 -14.45
N THR A 65 15.71 5.92 -15.64
CA THR A 65 14.38 5.38 -15.94
C THR A 65 14.07 4.17 -15.06
N ALA A 66 12.78 3.91 -14.82
CA ALA A 66 12.35 2.85 -13.91
C ALA A 66 12.86 1.45 -14.32
N SER A 67 12.97 1.17 -15.62
CA SER A 67 13.51 -0.09 -16.16
C SER A 67 15.04 -0.21 -16.06
N ALA A 68 15.76 0.90 -15.94
CA ALA A 68 17.21 0.94 -15.78
C ALA A 68 17.65 0.88 -14.30
N GLN A 69 16.69 0.72 -13.38
CA GLN A 69 16.97 0.63 -11.95
C GLN A 69 17.52 -0.75 -11.60
N PRO A 70 18.44 -0.83 -10.62
CA PRO A 70 18.89 -2.10 -10.08
C PRO A 70 17.72 -3.00 -9.64
N ALA A 71 17.98 -4.30 -9.61
CA ALA A 71 17.06 -5.27 -9.04
C ALA A 71 16.88 -5.04 -7.52
N ILE A 72 15.80 -5.59 -6.98
CA ILE A 72 15.59 -5.68 -5.53
C ILE A 72 16.64 -6.63 -4.94
N GLY A 73 17.14 -6.31 -3.75
CA GLY A 73 18.20 -7.06 -3.09
C GLY A 73 18.28 -6.83 -1.59
N SER A 74 19.47 -7.06 -1.04
CA SER A 74 19.77 -6.89 0.38
C SER A 74 19.68 -5.43 0.83
N CYS A 75 19.36 -5.23 2.10
CA CYS A 75 19.40 -3.94 2.78
C CYS A 75 20.80 -3.59 3.31
N ASP A 76 21.67 -4.59 3.49
CA ASP A 76 23.06 -4.40 3.89
C ASP A 76 23.92 -4.07 2.66
N VAL A 77 23.83 -2.83 2.22
CA VAL A 77 24.54 -2.31 1.05
C VAL A 77 25.06 -0.91 1.32
N VAL A 78 26.23 -0.60 0.77
CA VAL A 78 26.72 0.78 0.70
C VAL A 78 25.88 1.53 -0.32
N VAL A 79 25.19 2.60 0.10
CA VAL A 79 24.39 3.44 -0.80
C VAL A 79 25.34 4.35 -1.59
N PRO A 80 25.43 4.24 -2.92
CA PRO A 80 26.33 5.08 -3.71
C PRO A 80 25.89 6.55 -3.75
N LEU A 81 26.82 7.45 -4.04
CA LEU A 81 26.49 8.87 -4.22
C LEU A 81 25.49 9.05 -5.36
N GLY A 82 24.45 9.84 -5.12
CA GLY A 82 23.35 10.08 -6.05
C GLY A 82 22.27 8.99 -6.02
N ALA A 83 22.42 7.97 -5.19
CA ALA A 83 21.42 6.94 -4.98
C ALA A 83 20.70 7.10 -3.65
N VAL A 84 19.54 6.45 -3.55
CA VAL A 84 18.85 6.20 -2.30
C VAL A 84 18.56 4.72 -2.12
N LEU A 85 18.38 4.29 -0.88
CA LEU A 85 17.89 2.95 -0.55
C LEU A 85 16.42 3.02 -0.21
N LEU A 86 15.58 2.41 -1.05
CA LEU A 86 14.17 2.21 -0.78
C LEU A 86 14.01 1.01 0.16
N LEU A 87 13.23 1.19 1.23
CA LEU A 87 12.87 0.13 2.17
C LEU A 87 11.45 -0.32 1.89
N GLY A 88 11.26 -1.64 1.85
CA GLY A 88 9.96 -2.28 1.78
C GLY A 88 9.37 -2.52 3.15
#